data_AF-A0A423W858-F1
#
_entry.id   AF-A0A423W858-F1
#
_cell.length_a   1.000
_cell.length_b   1.000
_cell.length_c   1.000
_cell.angle_alpha   90.00
_cell.angle_beta   90.00
_cell.angle_gamma   90.00
#
_symmetry.space_group_name_H-M   'P 1'
#
loop_
_entity.id
_entity.type
_entity.pdbx_description
1 polymer ?
#
loop_
_entity_poly.entity_id
_entity_poly.type
_entity_poly.pdbx_seq_one_letter_code
_entity_poly.pdbx_strand_id
1 'polypeptide(L)'
;MPASHTIELHFPLPAYLSRDLVIQHLQAYEPLITPHPYLQRYDRRPVDLRDLVSDPFFTEDGWKIESYVVVERVPIVPLLGIAKDIKIPAIFQSFATGVRCRADAQAGVTVWSTYEVARRDLGAEFERAGRADTDGVGHDGWAHDVLDAAGLSSPGAGEWELVEHARVECNALLKPFVVKSFEVAHRDLCRKVIDDLKRKTSKEHPALVEEMPVPVPASIVVA
;
A
#
# COMPACT_ATOMS: atom_id res chain seq x y z
N MET A 1 -14.96 1.99 -26.68
CA MET A 1 -13.55 1.88 -26.26
C MET A 1 -13.51 1.76 -24.74
N PRO A 2 -12.63 0.91 -24.17
CA PRO A 2 -12.45 0.86 -22.73
C PRO A 2 -11.95 2.22 -22.23
N ALA A 3 -12.39 2.61 -21.03
CA ALA A 3 -11.92 3.81 -20.37
C ALA A 3 -10.88 3.45 -19.34
N SER A 4 -9.78 4.21 -19.29
CA SER A 4 -8.72 4.05 -18.30
C SER A 4 -8.71 5.19 -17.27
N HIS A 5 -8.13 4.89 -16.11
CA HIS A 5 -7.78 5.84 -15.07
C HIS A 5 -6.55 5.33 -14.32
N THR A 6 -5.67 6.25 -13.92
CA THR A 6 -4.42 5.94 -13.23
C THR A 6 -4.33 6.78 -11.95
N ILE A 7 -3.79 6.17 -10.90
CA ILE A 7 -3.47 6.82 -9.64
C ILE A 7 -2.00 6.55 -9.29
N GLU A 8 -1.44 7.47 -8.52
CA GLU A 8 -0.14 7.33 -7.88
C GLU A 8 -0.31 7.72 -6.42
N LEU A 9 0.03 6.82 -5.50
CA LEU A 9 -0.15 7.01 -4.06
C LEU A 9 1.18 6.84 -3.34
N HIS A 10 1.40 7.69 -2.33
CA HIS A 10 2.64 7.76 -1.57
C HIS A 10 2.35 7.58 -0.07
N PHE A 11 3.08 6.69 0.59
CA PHE A 11 2.91 6.39 2.01
C PHE A 11 4.28 6.34 2.71
N PRO A 12 4.64 7.40 3.46
CA PRO A 12 5.88 7.42 4.22
C PRO A 12 5.96 6.25 5.20
N LEU A 13 7.12 5.59 5.22
CA LEU A 13 7.38 4.49 6.13
C LEU A 13 7.95 5.01 7.46
N PRO A 14 7.47 4.51 8.62
CA PRO A 14 8.10 4.78 9.90
C PRO A 14 9.58 4.38 9.92
N ALA A 15 10.41 5.15 10.64
CA ALA A 15 11.86 4.92 10.77
C ALA A 15 12.26 3.49 11.16
N TYR A 16 11.46 2.87 12.02
CA TYR A 16 11.73 1.55 12.58
C TYR A 16 11.35 0.41 11.63
N LEU A 17 10.63 0.69 10.54
CA LEU A 17 10.35 -0.29 9.49
C LEU A 17 11.46 -0.23 8.45
N SER A 18 12.29 -1.27 8.41
CA SER A 18 13.32 -1.36 7.38
C SER A 18 12.69 -1.60 6.00
N ARG A 19 13.32 -1.02 4.97
CA ARG A 19 12.97 -1.23 3.56
C ARG A 19 12.80 -2.71 3.22
N ASP A 20 13.79 -3.53 3.58
CA ASP A 20 13.83 -4.94 3.20
C ASP A 20 12.69 -5.73 3.84
N LEU A 21 12.30 -5.37 5.07
CA LEU A 21 11.17 -5.99 5.76
C LEU A 21 9.84 -5.65 5.07
N VAL A 22 9.67 -4.41 4.61
CA VAL A 22 8.49 -4.00 3.82
C VAL A 22 8.46 -4.74 2.48
N ILE A 23 9.58 -4.81 1.76
CA ILE A 23 9.69 -5.53 0.48
C ILE A 23 9.34 -7.01 0.68
N GLN A 24 9.94 -7.67 1.68
CA GLN A 24 9.67 -9.07 1.98
C GLN A 24 8.19 -9.30 2.30
N HIS A 25 7.58 -8.37 3.03
CA HIS A 25 6.15 -8.43 3.35
C HIS A 25 5.28 -8.34 2.10
N LEU A 26 5.54 -7.38 1.20
CA LEU A 26 4.83 -7.28 -0.08
C LEU A 26 4.98 -8.56 -0.92
N GLN A 27 6.20 -9.09 -1.02
CA GLN A 27 6.55 -10.27 -1.83
C GLN A 27 5.98 -11.60 -1.28
N ALA A 28 5.39 -11.57 -0.08
CA ALA A 28 4.55 -12.66 0.43
C ALA A 28 3.16 -12.71 -0.24
N TYR A 29 2.76 -11.64 -0.95
CA TYR A 29 1.49 -11.43 -1.67
C TYR A 29 0.22 -11.43 -0.82
N GLU A 30 0.16 -12.26 0.22
CA GLU A 30 -0.96 -12.33 1.16
C GLU A 30 -1.34 -10.96 1.76
N PRO A 31 -0.38 -10.07 2.12
CA PRO A 31 -0.73 -8.73 2.60
C PRO A 31 -1.43 -7.85 1.56
N LEU A 32 -1.28 -8.15 0.26
CA LEU A 32 -1.98 -7.45 -0.81
C LEU A 32 -3.36 -8.06 -1.13
N ILE A 33 -3.69 -9.23 -0.55
CA ILE A 33 -4.95 -9.94 -0.79
C ILE A 33 -5.87 -9.85 0.42
N THR A 34 -5.36 -10.12 1.62
CA THR A 34 -6.16 -10.26 2.85
C THR A 34 -6.84 -8.99 3.39
N PRO A 35 -6.40 -7.75 3.11
CA PRO A 35 -7.05 -6.55 3.65
C PRO A 35 -8.42 -6.20 3.02
N HIS A 36 -8.85 -6.93 2.00
CA HIS A 36 -10.10 -6.68 1.29
C HIS A 36 -11.32 -7.00 2.17
N PRO A 37 -12.24 -6.04 2.38
CA PRO A 37 -13.33 -6.17 3.35
C PRO A 37 -14.36 -7.26 3.01
N TYR A 38 -14.44 -7.64 1.73
CA TYR A 38 -15.39 -8.65 1.24
C TYR A 38 -14.74 -10.01 1.00
N LEU A 39 -13.44 -10.17 1.32
CA LEU A 39 -12.71 -11.41 1.10
C LEU A 39 -13.38 -12.57 1.86
N GLN A 40 -13.67 -13.64 1.14
CA GLN A 40 -14.12 -14.91 1.71
C GLN A 40 -12.95 -15.90 1.80
N ARG A 41 -12.20 -16.01 0.72
CA ARG A 41 -11.01 -16.87 0.59
C ARG A 41 -10.19 -16.44 -0.61
N TYR A 42 -8.98 -16.94 -0.68
CA TYR A 42 -8.13 -16.84 -1.86
C TYR A 42 -7.45 -18.20 -2.07
N ASP A 43 -7.42 -18.65 -3.32
CA ASP A 43 -6.88 -19.96 -3.67
C ASP A 43 -5.73 -19.75 -4.66
N ARG A 44 -4.55 -20.29 -4.35
CA ARG A 44 -3.44 -20.30 -5.32
C ARG A 44 -3.81 -21.20 -6.49
N ARG A 45 -3.48 -20.77 -7.71
CA ARG A 45 -3.70 -21.53 -8.94
C ARG A 45 -2.43 -21.60 -9.80
N PRO A 46 -2.35 -22.55 -10.74
CA PRO A 46 -1.31 -22.54 -11.77
C PRO A 46 -1.32 -21.20 -12.54
N VAL A 47 -0.13 -20.72 -12.86
CA VAL A 47 0.06 -19.52 -13.68
C VAL A 47 -0.11 -19.90 -15.15
N ASP A 48 -1.01 -19.22 -15.86
CA ASP A 48 -1.13 -19.37 -17.31
C ASP A 48 -0.11 -18.46 -17.99
N LEU A 49 0.90 -19.05 -18.65
CA LEU A 49 1.95 -18.29 -19.32
C LEU A 49 1.42 -17.39 -20.44
N ARG A 50 0.25 -17.70 -21.02
CA ARG A 50 -0.36 -16.88 -22.08
C ARG A 50 -0.81 -15.52 -21.54
N ASP A 51 -1.29 -15.48 -20.30
CA ASP A 51 -1.72 -14.25 -19.63
C ASP A 51 -0.52 -13.34 -19.31
N LEU A 52 0.67 -13.92 -19.13
CA LEU A 52 1.91 -13.18 -18.87
C LEU A 52 2.55 -12.65 -20.15
N VAL A 53 2.79 -13.52 -21.15
CA VAL A 53 3.55 -13.16 -22.36
C VAL A 53 2.86 -12.09 -23.19
N SER A 54 1.52 -12.04 -23.12
CA SER A 54 0.73 -11.05 -23.84
C SER A 54 0.60 -9.72 -23.11
N ASP A 55 1.02 -9.64 -21.84
CA ASP A 55 0.85 -8.46 -21.00
C ASP A 55 2.21 -7.79 -20.71
N PRO A 56 2.51 -6.64 -21.33
CA PRO A 56 3.80 -5.94 -21.15
C PRO A 56 4.00 -5.41 -19.72
N PHE A 57 2.96 -5.47 -18.87
CA PHE A 57 3.06 -5.13 -17.45
C PHE A 57 3.98 -6.08 -16.67
N PHE A 58 4.05 -7.36 -17.08
CA PHE A 58 4.97 -8.33 -16.48
C PHE A 58 6.27 -8.35 -17.26
N THR A 59 7.36 -8.08 -16.56
CA THR A 59 8.67 -7.80 -17.17
C THR A 59 9.73 -8.80 -16.71
N GLU A 60 10.85 -8.87 -17.43
CA GLU A 60 11.93 -9.85 -17.18
C GLU A 60 12.73 -9.60 -15.90
N ASP A 61 12.62 -8.41 -15.29
CA ASP A 61 13.24 -8.06 -14.01
C ASP A 61 12.54 -8.72 -12.80
N GLY A 62 11.37 -9.33 -13.01
CA GLY A 62 10.65 -10.06 -11.99
C GLY A 62 11.07 -11.53 -11.89
N TRP A 63 11.10 -12.08 -10.67
CA TRP A 63 11.73 -13.39 -10.41
C TRP A 63 10.81 -14.42 -9.71
N LYS A 64 9.66 -14.00 -9.18
CA LYS A 64 8.66 -14.90 -8.59
C LYS A 64 7.31 -14.54 -9.16
N ILE A 65 6.63 -15.48 -9.81
CA ILE A 65 5.27 -15.28 -10.31
C ILE A 65 4.33 -16.28 -9.67
N GLU A 66 3.23 -15.77 -9.11
CA GLU A 66 2.18 -16.61 -8.55
C GLU A 66 0.81 -16.07 -8.99
N SER A 67 -0.14 -16.97 -9.17
CA SER A 67 -1.51 -16.58 -9.49
C SER A 67 -2.47 -17.10 -8.44
N TYR A 68 -3.49 -16.28 -8.17
CA TYR A 68 -4.54 -16.57 -7.21
C TYR A 68 -5.90 -16.35 -7.85
N VAL A 69 -6.91 -17.00 -7.29
CA VAL A 69 -8.30 -16.60 -7.45
C VAL A 69 -8.76 -16.05 -6.12
N VAL A 70 -8.98 -14.75 -6.07
CA VAL A 70 -9.56 -14.07 -4.91
C VAL A 70 -11.07 -14.20 -5.01
N VAL A 71 -11.72 -14.70 -3.96
CA VAL A 71 -13.17 -14.83 -3.91
C VAL A 71 -13.72 -13.84 -2.90
N GLU A 72 -14.51 -12.89 -3.39
CA GLU A 72 -15.15 -11.86 -2.58
C GLU A 72 -16.67 -12.01 -2.61
N ARG A 73 -17.33 -11.67 -1.50
CA ARG A 73 -18.79 -11.62 -1.42
C ARG A 73 -19.26 -10.17 -1.37
N VAL A 74 -19.59 -9.63 -2.53
CA VAL A 74 -19.94 -8.22 -2.69
C VAL A 74 -21.46 -8.02 -2.51
N PRO A 75 -21.88 -7.06 -1.67
CA PRO A 75 -23.30 -6.72 -1.55
C PRO A 75 -23.80 -6.05 -2.83
N ILE A 76 -24.84 -6.59 -3.45
CA ILE A 76 -25.51 -5.99 -4.62
C ILE A 76 -26.63 -5.06 -4.15
N VAL A 77 -27.41 -5.50 -3.16
CA VAL A 77 -28.48 -4.70 -2.56
C VAL A 77 -28.35 -4.78 -1.03
N PRO A 78 -27.62 -3.83 -0.40
CA PRO A 78 -27.32 -3.88 1.03
C PRO A 78 -28.56 -4.01 1.92
N LEU A 79 -29.63 -3.27 1.60
CA LEU A 79 -30.87 -3.25 2.40
C LEU A 79 -31.70 -4.53 2.33
N LEU A 80 -31.49 -5.37 1.31
CA LEU A 80 -32.21 -6.63 1.14
C LEU A 80 -31.33 -7.86 1.43
N GLY A 81 -30.09 -7.65 1.90
CA GLY A 81 -29.15 -8.74 2.19
C GLY A 81 -28.69 -9.53 0.94
N ILE A 82 -28.94 -9.01 -0.27
CA ILE A 82 -28.55 -9.68 -1.51
C ILE A 82 -27.07 -9.41 -1.78
N ALA A 83 -26.29 -10.48 -1.81
CA ALA A 83 -24.86 -10.46 -2.11
C ALA A 83 -24.52 -11.50 -3.18
N LYS A 84 -23.40 -11.30 -3.87
CA LYS A 84 -22.89 -12.20 -4.89
C LYS A 84 -21.44 -12.51 -4.65
N ASP A 85 -21.10 -13.78 -4.80
CA ASP A 85 -19.72 -14.22 -4.85
C ASP A 85 -19.13 -13.89 -6.22
N ILE A 86 -18.03 -13.14 -6.21
CA ILE A 86 -17.25 -12.80 -7.38
C ILE A 86 -15.88 -13.46 -7.27
N LYS A 87 -15.39 -13.97 -8.40
CA LYS A 87 -14.05 -14.53 -8.53
C LYS A 87 -13.20 -13.54 -9.30
N ILE A 88 -12.06 -13.17 -8.73
CA ILE A 88 -11.13 -12.20 -9.28
C ILE A 88 -9.79 -12.94 -9.44
N PRO A 89 -9.50 -13.43 -10.65
CA PRO A 89 -8.16 -13.84 -11.03
C PRO A 89 -7.15 -12.72 -10.76
N ALA A 90 -6.08 -13.04 -10.05
CA ALA A 90 -4.97 -12.14 -9.82
C ALA A 90 -3.64 -12.83 -10.14
N ILE A 91 -2.70 -12.08 -10.72
CA ILE A 91 -1.34 -12.54 -11.04
C ILE A 91 -0.39 -11.55 -10.38
N PHE A 92 0.54 -12.08 -9.59
CA PHE A 92 1.54 -11.31 -8.87
C PHE A 92 2.93 -11.65 -9.40
N GLN A 93 3.79 -10.64 -9.50
CA GLN A 93 5.20 -10.77 -9.83
C GLN A 93 6.05 -9.96 -8.86
N SER A 94 6.95 -10.61 -8.11
CA SER A 94 7.96 -9.91 -7.30
C SER A 94 9.10 -9.43 -8.18
N PHE A 95 9.61 -8.24 -7.87
CA PHE A 95 10.84 -7.67 -8.43
C PHE A 95 11.68 -7.07 -7.30
N ALA A 96 12.86 -6.50 -7.61
CA ALA A 96 13.85 -6.13 -6.61
C ALA A 96 13.34 -5.21 -5.50
N THR A 97 12.46 -4.26 -5.81
CA THR A 97 11.98 -3.23 -4.88
C THR A 97 10.51 -3.36 -4.51
N GLY A 98 9.81 -4.40 -4.99
CA GLY A 98 8.37 -4.47 -4.83
C GLY A 98 7.66 -5.65 -5.48
N VAL A 99 6.37 -5.44 -5.77
CA VAL A 99 5.46 -6.41 -6.39
C VAL A 99 4.58 -5.73 -7.44
N ARG A 100 4.40 -6.40 -8.58
CA ARG A 100 3.40 -6.08 -9.60
C ARG A 100 2.21 -7.01 -9.44
N CYS A 101 1.00 -6.48 -9.57
CA CYS A 101 -0.24 -7.24 -9.50
C CYS A 101 -1.13 -6.86 -10.67
N ARG A 102 -1.66 -7.85 -11.39
CA ARG A 102 -2.81 -7.66 -12.27
C ARG A 102 -3.99 -8.42 -11.71
N ALA A 103 -5.16 -7.79 -11.67
CA ALA A 103 -6.42 -8.43 -11.29
C ALA A 103 -7.51 -8.19 -12.35
N ASP A 104 -8.19 -9.26 -12.76
CA ASP A 104 -9.28 -9.22 -13.72
C ASP A 104 -10.62 -9.40 -12.98
N ALA A 105 -11.31 -8.30 -12.71
CA ALA A 105 -12.61 -8.31 -12.05
C ALA A 105 -13.76 -8.47 -13.05
N GLN A 106 -15.00 -8.60 -12.53
CA GLN A 106 -16.19 -8.77 -13.37
C GLN A 106 -16.46 -7.54 -14.25
N ALA A 107 -17.28 -7.75 -15.29
CA ALA A 107 -17.72 -6.70 -16.21
C ALA A 107 -16.60 -6.00 -17.01
N GLY A 108 -15.49 -6.72 -17.26
CA GLY A 108 -14.37 -6.22 -18.06
C GLY A 108 -13.57 -5.13 -17.35
N VAL A 109 -13.49 -5.21 -16.02
CA VAL A 109 -12.63 -4.36 -15.21
C VAL A 109 -11.29 -5.07 -15.02
N THR A 110 -10.20 -4.45 -15.46
CA THR A 110 -8.84 -4.96 -15.21
C THR A 110 -8.05 -3.90 -14.46
N VAL A 111 -7.36 -4.31 -13.41
CA VAL A 111 -6.49 -3.48 -12.58
C VAL A 111 -5.07 -3.96 -12.73
N TRP A 112 -4.14 -3.02 -12.86
CA TRP A 112 -2.70 -3.23 -12.77
C TRP A 112 -2.15 -2.33 -11.68
N SER A 113 -1.47 -2.89 -10.70
CA SER A 113 -0.87 -2.16 -9.58
C SER A 113 0.59 -2.56 -9.38
N THR A 114 1.47 -1.57 -9.29
CA THR A 114 2.85 -1.75 -8.85
C THR A 114 2.99 -1.17 -7.47
N TYR A 115 3.42 -1.97 -6.50
CA TYR A 115 3.74 -1.57 -5.13
C TYR A 115 5.25 -1.60 -4.96
N GLU A 116 5.88 -0.46 -4.75
CA GLU A 116 7.33 -0.30 -4.68
C GLU A 116 7.75 0.42 -3.40
N VAL A 117 8.87 -0.01 -2.81
CA VAL A 117 9.53 0.75 -1.75
C VAL A 117 10.62 1.63 -2.36
N ALA A 118 10.38 2.94 -2.40
CA ALA A 118 11.26 3.94 -2.98
C ALA A 118 11.83 4.87 -1.91
N ARG A 119 12.97 5.52 -2.21
CA ARG A 119 13.45 6.62 -1.38
C ARG A 119 12.55 7.81 -1.59
N ARG A 120 12.22 8.49 -0.49
CA ARG A 120 11.36 9.66 -0.49
C ARG A 120 12.07 10.83 -1.16
N ASP A 121 11.43 11.40 -2.17
CA ASP A 121 11.89 12.65 -2.79
C ASP A 121 11.24 13.84 -2.10
N LEU A 122 11.91 14.36 -1.06
CA LEU A 122 11.46 15.53 -0.29
C LEU A 122 11.24 16.78 -1.17
N GLY A 123 11.95 16.90 -2.30
CA GLY A 123 11.76 18.00 -3.25
C GLY A 123 10.43 17.88 -3.99
N ALA A 124 10.12 16.68 -4.50
CA ALA A 124 8.85 16.40 -5.15
C ALA A 124 7.65 16.48 -4.18
N GLU A 125 7.85 16.19 -2.89
CA GLU A 125 6.81 16.33 -1.87
C GLU A 125 6.39 17.78 -1.63
N PHE A 126 7.36 18.70 -1.55
CA PHE A 126 7.06 20.13 -1.42
C PHE A 126 6.25 20.65 -2.61
N GLU A 127 6.59 20.23 -3.83
CA GLU A 127 5.81 20.58 -5.03
C GLU A 127 4.39 19.99 -4.99
N ARG A 128 4.23 18.75 -4.53
CA ARG A 128 2.93 18.08 -4.42
C ARG A 128 2.05 18.74 -3.35
N ALA A 129 2.62 19.08 -2.19
CA ALA A 129 1.92 19.79 -1.12
C ALA A 129 1.51 21.21 -1.56
N GLY A 130 2.38 21.94 -2.26
CA GLY A 130 2.08 23.27 -2.79
C GLY A 130 0.96 23.30 -3.85
N ARG A 131 0.70 22.18 -4.55
CA ARG A 131 -0.44 22.05 -5.48
C ARG A 131 -1.77 21.74 -4.79
N ALA A 132 -1.76 21.18 -3.58
CA ALA A 132 -2.98 20.87 -2.83
C ALA A 132 -3.61 22.11 -2.17
N ASP A 133 -2.84 23.19 -2.03
CA ASP A 133 -3.22 24.38 -1.25
C ASP A 133 -3.80 25.54 -2.09
N THR A 134 -3.92 25.39 -3.42
CA THR A 134 -4.40 26.49 -4.28
C THR A 134 -5.92 26.69 -4.29
N ASP A 135 -6.69 25.88 -3.55
CA ASP A 135 -8.15 25.98 -3.43
C ASP A 135 -8.64 26.44 -2.03
N GLY A 136 -7.75 26.89 -1.14
CA GLY A 136 -8.11 27.22 0.25
C GLY A 136 -7.48 28.51 0.77
N VAL A 137 -8.34 29.51 1.01
CA VAL A 137 -8.18 30.74 1.80
C VAL A 137 -6.99 30.72 2.80
N GLY A 138 -6.14 31.75 2.68
CA GLY A 138 -4.94 31.92 3.50
C GLY A 138 -5.19 31.88 5.01
N HIS A 139 -4.37 31.08 5.70
CA HIS A 139 -4.20 31.16 7.14
C HIS A 139 -2.71 31.19 7.50
N ASP A 140 -2.30 32.33 8.02
CA ASP A 140 -1.00 32.67 8.57
C ASP A 140 -0.79 31.94 9.91
N GLY A 141 -0.29 30.70 9.88
CA GLY A 141 0.00 29.99 11.14
C GLY A 141 0.68 28.62 11.09
N TRP A 142 0.99 28.05 9.93
CA TRP A 142 1.23 26.60 9.81
C TRP A 142 2.70 26.16 9.63
N ALA A 143 3.69 26.94 10.04
CA ALA A 143 5.09 26.54 9.85
C ALA A 143 5.58 25.47 10.86
N HIS A 144 4.93 25.33 12.02
CA HIS A 144 5.43 24.45 13.08
C HIS A 144 4.78 23.06 13.13
N ASP A 145 3.55 22.92 12.62
CA ASP A 145 2.78 21.65 12.68
C ASP A 145 3.09 20.71 11.50
N VAL A 146 3.61 21.26 10.39
CA VAL A 146 4.01 20.49 9.20
C VAL A 146 5.31 19.71 9.44
N LEU A 147 6.17 20.19 10.34
CA LEU A 147 7.46 19.56 10.65
C LEU A 147 7.29 18.27 11.47
N ASP A 148 6.32 18.21 12.38
CA ASP A 148 6.01 17.00 13.15
C ASP A 148 5.20 15.98 12.33
N ALA A 149 4.29 16.44 11.46
CA ALA A 149 3.57 15.55 10.54
C ALA A 149 4.49 14.86 9.51
N ALA A 150 5.63 15.46 9.20
CA ALA A 150 6.61 14.92 8.26
C ALA A 150 7.61 13.92 8.90
N GLY A 151 7.60 13.73 10.23
CA GLY A 151 8.46 12.77 10.92
C GLY A 151 9.96 13.11 10.87
N LEU A 152 10.31 14.38 10.65
CA LEU A 152 11.68 14.85 10.36
C LEU A 152 12.61 14.89 11.57
N SER A 153 12.14 14.51 12.76
CA SER A 153 12.87 14.65 14.03
C SER A 153 13.81 13.48 14.34
N SER A 154 14.06 12.55 13.42
CA SER A 154 15.05 11.48 13.59
C SER A 154 15.83 11.18 12.30
N PRO A 155 17.18 11.10 12.34
CA PRO A 155 17.98 10.66 11.20
C PRO A 155 17.53 9.26 10.75
N GLY A 156 17.04 9.12 9.52
CA GLY A 156 16.52 7.86 8.97
C GLY A 156 15.01 7.62 9.17
N ALA A 157 14.31 8.49 9.90
CA ALA A 157 12.86 8.46 9.96
C ALA A 157 12.24 8.98 8.66
N GLY A 158 11.41 8.17 8.01
CA GLY A 158 10.72 8.59 6.80
C GLY A 158 11.61 8.72 5.56
N GLU A 159 12.78 8.08 5.52
CA GLU A 159 13.62 8.04 4.31
C GLU A 159 12.96 7.25 3.16
N TRP A 160 12.18 6.23 3.50
CA TRP A 160 11.54 5.34 2.56
C TRP A 160 10.04 5.56 2.54
N GLU A 161 9.42 5.30 1.40
CA GLU A 161 7.99 5.32 1.22
C GLU A 161 7.53 4.10 0.43
N LEU A 162 6.30 3.65 0.70
CA LEU A 162 5.58 2.75 -0.17
C LEU A 162 4.87 3.60 -1.24
N VAL A 163 5.24 3.38 -2.49
CA VAL A 163 4.63 4.00 -3.65
C VAL A 163 3.77 2.96 -4.36
N GLU A 164 2.53 3.33 -4.66
CA GLU A 164 1.68 2.56 -5.54
C GLU A 164 1.42 3.31 -6.84
N HIS A 165 1.75 2.69 -7.97
CA HIS A 165 1.27 3.12 -9.29
C HIS A 165 0.22 2.13 -9.76
N ALA A 166 -1.04 2.59 -9.87
CA ALA A 166 -2.15 1.72 -10.23
C ALA A 166 -2.95 2.28 -11.41
N ARG A 167 -3.37 1.39 -12.31
CA ARG A 167 -4.21 1.69 -13.47
C ARG A 167 -5.41 0.76 -13.46
N VAL A 168 -6.58 1.31 -13.72
CA VAL A 168 -7.79 0.54 -13.99
C VAL A 168 -8.29 0.80 -15.40
N GLU A 169 -8.66 -0.27 -16.09
CA GLU A 169 -9.44 -0.23 -17.33
C GLU A 169 -10.82 -0.80 -17.09
N CYS A 170 -11.85 -0.16 -17.62
CA CYS A 170 -13.24 -0.60 -17.46
C CYS A 170 -14.11 -0.13 -18.63
N ASN A 171 -15.37 -0.61 -18.68
CA ASN A 171 -16.36 -0.04 -19.59
C ASN A 171 -16.63 1.43 -19.25
N ALA A 172 -16.69 2.30 -20.26
CA ALA A 172 -16.95 3.74 -20.10
C ALA A 172 -18.21 4.05 -19.28
N LEU A 173 -19.25 3.21 -19.34
CA LEU A 173 -20.47 3.37 -18.54
C LEU A 173 -20.24 3.15 -17.04
N LEU A 174 -19.25 2.33 -16.66
CA LEU A 174 -18.93 2.02 -15.27
C LEU A 174 -17.87 2.97 -14.69
N LYS A 175 -17.16 3.72 -15.54
CA LYS A 175 -16.01 4.55 -15.16
C LYS A 175 -16.24 5.41 -13.91
N PRO A 176 -17.34 6.20 -13.77
CA PRO A 176 -17.50 7.08 -12.61
C PRO A 176 -17.56 6.32 -11.27
N PHE A 177 -18.18 5.13 -11.27
CA PHE A 177 -18.29 4.29 -10.08
C PHE A 177 -16.98 3.55 -9.79
N VAL A 178 -16.36 2.99 -10.84
CA VAL A 178 -15.09 2.26 -10.74
C VAL A 178 -13.99 3.18 -10.23
N VAL A 179 -13.82 4.36 -10.81
CA VAL A 179 -12.74 5.30 -10.45
C VAL A 179 -12.83 5.71 -8.98
N LYS A 180 -14.02 6.11 -8.52
CA LYS A 180 -14.20 6.53 -7.12
C LYS A 180 -13.93 5.38 -6.14
N SER A 181 -14.41 4.18 -6.44
CA SER A 181 -14.18 3.01 -5.59
C SER A 181 -12.71 2.56 -5.62
N PHE A 182 -12.07 2.67 -6.78
CA PHE A 182 -10.70 2.26 -7.04
C PHE A 182 -9.71 3.06 -6.19
N GLU A 183 -9.73 4.39 -6.24
CA GLU A 183 -8.79 5.22 -5.47
C GLU A 183 -8.94 4.99 -3.96
N VAL A 184 -10.17 4.93 -3.46
CA VAL A 184 -10.46 4.71 -2.04
C VAL A 184 -9.97 3.33 -1.58
N ALA A 185 -10.25 2.28 -2.34
CA ALA A 185 -9.85 0.92 -2.01
C ALA A 185 -8.32 0.76 -2.00
N HIS A 186 -7.62 1.32 -2.98
CA HIS A 186 -6.16 1.25 -3.10
C HIS A 186 -5.45 2.04 -1.99
N ARG A 187 -5.97 3.22 -1.64
CA ARG A 187 -5.47 3.99 -0.49
C ARG A 187 -5.65 3.24 0.84
N ASP A 188 -6.80 2.61 1.03
CA ASP A 188 -7.09 1.80 2.23
C ASP A 188 -6.20 0.55 2.29
N LEU A 189 -6.01 -0.13 1.15
CA LEU A 189 -5.14 -1.31 1.03
C LEU A 189 -3.70 -0.98 1.46
N CYS A 190 -3.09 0.06 0.88
CA CYS A 190 -1.72 0.44 1.21
C CYS A 190 -1.54 0.79 2.70
N ARG A 191 -2.53 1.49 3.29
CA ARG A 191 -2.52 1.77 4.74
C ARG A 191 -2.57 0.49 5.56
N LYS A 192 -3.48 -0.43 5.23
CA LYS A 192 -3.62 -1.71 5.95
C LYS A 192 -2.39 -2.59 5.83
N VAL A 193 -1.70 -2.59 4.69
CA VAL A 193 -0.42 -3.29 4.51
C VAL A 193 0.63 -2.77 5.49
N ILE A 194 0.81 -1.45 5.54
CA ILE A 194 1.76 -0.82 6.45
C ILE A 194 1.38 -1.09 7.91
N ASP A 195 0.10 -0.95 8.26
CA ASP A 195 -0.35 -1.15 9.63
C ASP A 195 -0.28 -2.61 10.08
N ASP A 196 -0.51 -3.57 9.17
CA ASP A 196 -0.25 -4.99 9.47
C ASP A 196 1.22 -5.26 9.78
N LEU A 197 2.09 -4.64 9.01
CA LEU A 197 3.52 -4.77 9.22
C LEU A 197 3.97 -4.16 10.55
N LYS A 198 3.50 -2.95 10.89
CA LYS A 198 3.75 -2.33 12.20
C LYS A 198 3.35 -3.27 13.34
N ARG A 199 2.15 -3.85 13.26
CA ARG A 199 1.65 -4.79 14.28
C ARG A 199 2.53 -6.04 14.40
N LYS A 200 3.01 -6.60 13.27
CA LYS A 200 3.88 -7.78 13.26
C LYS A 200 5.22 -7.47 13.90
N THR A 201 5.86 -6.37 13.50
CA THR A 201 7.15 -5.93 14.07
C THR A 201 7.06 -5.63 15.57
N SER A 202 5.99 -4.96 16.04
CA SER A 202 5.80 -4.68 17.47
C SER A 202 5.59 -5.95 18.31
N LYS A 203 4.98 -7.00 17.76
CA LYS A 203 4.80 -8.28 18.47
C LYS A 203 6.09 -9.08 18.58
N GLU A 204 6.96 -8.98 17.58
CA GLU A 204 8.24 -9.70 17.54
C GLU A 204 9.31 -9.02 18.41
N HIS A 205 9.19 -7.71 18.67
CA HIS A 205 10.07 -6.96 19.57
C HIS A 205 9.28 -6.22 20.67
N PRO A 206 8.82 -6.92 21.74
CA PRO A 206 8.05 -6.30 22.82
C PRO A 206 8.85 -5.37 23.75
N ALA A 207 10.17 -5.20 23.57
CA ALA A 207 11.03 -4.52 24.54
C ALA A 207 12.03 -3.54 23.90
N LEU A 208 11.56 -2.35 23.52
CA LEU A 208 12.41 -1.14 23.40
C LEU A 208 11.70 0.12 23.96
N VAL A 209 10.63 -0.03 24.75
CA VAL A 209 9.84 1.12 25.26
C VAL A 209 9.94 1.31 26.79
N GLU A 210 10.67 0.46 27.53
CA GLU A 210 11.08 0.82 28.89
C GLU A 210 12.46 1.46 28.86
N GLU A 211 12.50 2.80 28.80
CA GLU A 211 13.64 3.55 29.31
C GLU A 211 13.84 3.18 30.78
N MET A 212 14.82 2.30 31.06
CA MET A 212 15.30 2.12 32.42
C MET A 212 15.97 3.43 32.87
N PRO A 213 15.54 4.04 33.99
CA PRO A 213 16.26 5.19 34.54
C PRO A 213 17.65 4.71 34.97
N VAL A 214 18.68 5.31 34.37
CA VAL A 214 20.07 5.11 34.76
C VAL A 214 20.21 5.50 36.24
N PRO A 215 20.62 4.58 37.14
CA PRO A 215 20.83 4.94 38.54
C PRO A 215 22.07 5.84 38.63
N VAL A 216 21.86 7.05 39.12
CA VAL A 216 22.94 8.01 39.45
C VAL A 216 23.76 7.41 40.60
N PRO A 217 25.10 7.26 40.47
CA PRO A 217 25.93 6.79 41.56
C PRO A 217 25.98 7.85 42.67
N ALA A 218 25.55 7.47 43.88
CA ALA A 218 25.70 8.30 45.07
C ALA A 218 27.20 8.53 45.32
N SER A 219 27.61 9.80 45.29
CA SER A 219 28.96 10.20 45.65
C SER A 219 29.28 9.79 47.08
N ILE A 220 30.40 9.11 47.20
CA ILE A 220 31.08 8.79 48.46
C ILE A 220 31.46 10.13 49.11
N VAL A 221 30.91 10.41 50.30
CA VAL A 221 31.50 11.37 51.24
C VAL A 221 32.32 10.56 52.24
N VAL A 222 33.65 10.63 52.09
CA VAL A 222 34.60 10.15 53.09
C VAL A 222 34.88 11.28 54.08
N ALA A 223 34.80 10.90 55.37
CA ALA A 223 35.35 11.52 56.59
C ALA A 223 34.80 12.90 57.02
#